data_AF-A0A1Y5E053-F1
#
_entry.id   AF-A0A1Y5E053-F1
#
_cell.length_a   1.000
_cell.length_b   1.000
_cell.length_c   1.000
_cell.angle_alpha   90.00
_cell.angle_beta   90.00
_cell.angle_gamma   90.00
#
_symmetry.space_group_name_H-M   'P 1'
#
loop_
_entity.id
_entity.type
_entity.pdbx_description
1 polymer ?
#
loop_
_entity_poly.entity_id
_entity_poly.type
_entity_poly.pdbx_seq_one_letter_code
_entity_poly.pdbx_strand_id
1 'polypeptide(L)'
;MARKANIAREEIIMACWSLLEQNFFPNIPRLTDFFLKQDGRKCSNTTFLKAITEWEELYKERQDASFDDLSHVFMPSFKKFERDITRDLQSLLEETLHSEDNAHALKRDATVGQYLSLSSLVEQQENQIETQSKLINELIEGKRINDEKNLYLEKRYQETLSTLRTQQIKSEERDSLLKELNLNLVQKELDQTKLELKLSLVDEERLRLLEQQTLQFNQIKTLTNEANRADVSLLTEQVKNLIMLQKQDTTPKDR
;
A
#
# COMPACT_ATOMS: atom_id res chain seq x y z
N MET A 1 -12.51 134.20 41.05
CA MET A 1 -11.40 134.35 40.09
C MET A 1 -10.47 133.16 40.22
N ALA A 2 -10.41 132.28 39.22
CA ALA A 2 -9.50 131.14 39.22
C ALA A 2 -8.13 131.60 38.71
N ARG A 3 -7.08 131.47 39.54
CA ARG A 3 -5.70 131.61 39.09
C ARG A 3 -5.42 130.48 38.10
N LYS A 4 -5.08 130.81 36.86
CA LYS A 4 -4.63 129.86 35.84
C LYS A 4 -3.24 129.38 36.25
N ALA A 5 -3.18 128.38 37.11
CA ALA A 5 -1.93 127.75 37.52
C ALA A 5 -1.48 126.81 36.39
N ASN A 6 -0.30 127.06 35.81
CA ASN A 6 0.29 126.14 34.84
C ASN A 6 0.70 124.86 35.58
N ILE A 7 -0.05 123.78 35.37
CA ILE A 7 0.36 122.42 35.77
C ILE A 7 1.34 121.94 34.71
N ALA A 8 2.52 121.47 35.13
CA ALA A 8 3.53 120.97 34.20
C ALA A 8 3.07 119.65 33.54
N ARG A 9 3.59 119.37 32.35
CA ARG A 9 3.24 118.17 31.58
C ARG A 9 3.65 116.90 32.33
N GLU A 10 4.82 116.94 32.93
CA GLU A 10 5.43 115.88 33.72
C GLU A 10 4.62 115.61 35.00
N GLU A 11 4.08 116.66 35.64
CA GLU A 11 3.18 116.50 36.80
C GLU A 11 1.90 115.73 36.42
N ILE A 12 1.35 116.00 35.23
CA ILE A 12 0.15 115.31 34.73
C ILE A 12 0.45 113.84 34.44
N ILE A 13 1.60 113.54 33.81
CA ILE A 13 2.01 112.16 33.52
C ILE A 13 2.25 111.37 34.82
N MET A 14 2.88 111.98 35.83
CA MET A 14 3.05 111.36 37.15
C MET A 14 1.70 111.12 37.82
N ALA A 15 0.76 112.05 37.73
CA ALA A 15 -0.60 111.84 38.23
C ALA A 15 -1.33 110.71 37.49
N CYS A 16 -1.09 110.53 36.18
CA CYS A 16 -1.62 109.38 35.44
C CYS A 16 -1.11 108.04 36.00
N TRP A 17 0.18 107.94 36.33
CA TRP A 17 0.74 106.77 37.00
C TRP A 17 0.15 106.55 38.39
N SER A 18 0.04 107.59 39.21
CA SER A 18 -0.55 107.50 40.55
C SER A 18 -2.04 107.11 40.51
N LEU A 19 -2.79 107.55 39.50
CA LEU A 19 -4.17 107.11 39.30
C LEU A 19 -4.24 105.63 38.91
N LEU A 20 -3.33 105.17 38.05
CA LEU A 20 -3.25 103.75 37.67
C LEU A 20 -2.91 102.86 38.89
N GLU A 21 -2.01 103.29 39.77
CA GLU A 21 -1.70 102.59 41.03
C GLU A 21 -2.92 102.47 41.96
N GLN A 22 -3.83 103.44 41.89
CA GLN A 22 -5.11 103.43 42.60
C GLN A 22 -6.22 102.65 41.86
N ASN A 23 -5.87 101.93 40.78
CA ASN A 23 -6.77 101.19 39.87
C ASN A 23 -7.78 102.09 39.11
N PHE A 24 -7.46 103.37 38.94
CA PHE A 24 -8.27 104.28 38.14
C PHE A 24 -7.58 104.62 36.81
N PHE A 25 -8.26 104.35 35.70
CA PHE A 25 -7.80 104.81 34.39
C PHE A 25 -7.73 106.36 34.35
N PRO A 26 -6.59 106.95 33.96
CA PRO A 26 -6.44 108.39 33.90
C PRO A 26 -7.24 108.97 32.74
N ASN A 27 -8.19 109.85 33.06
CA ASN A 27 -8.97 110.58 32.07
C ASN A 27 -9.11 112.05 32.52
N ILE A 28 -9.51 112.94 31.61
CA ILE A 28 -9.56 114.38 31.87
C ILE A 28 -10.39 114.70 33.13
N PRO A 29 -11.61 114.15 33.34
CA PRO A 29 -12.37 114.38 34.56
C PRO A 29 -11.64 113.94 35.83
N ARG A 30 -11.04 112.74 35.83
CA ARG A 30 -10.34 112.20 37.02
C ARG A 30 -9.05 112.93 37.34
N LEU A 31 -8.30 113.35 36.33
CA LEU A 31 -7.12 114.19 36.53
C LEU A 31 -7.51 115.59 37.02
N THR A 32 -8.61 116.13 36.49
CA THR A 32 -9.15 117.41 36.98
C THR A 32 -9.54 117.30 38.45
N ASP A 33 -10.24 116.23 38.85
CA ASP A 33 -10.61 115.97 40.24
C ASP A 33 -9.38 115.69 41.12
N PHE A 34 -8.36 115.01 40.60
CA PHE A 34 -7.11 114.71 41.30
C PHE A 34 -6.37 116.01 41.67
N PHE A 35 -6.13 116.89 40.69
CA PHE A 35 -5.48 118.18 40.94
C PHE A 35 -6.36 119.17 41.70
N LEU A 36 -7.69 119.07 41.56
CA LEU A 36 -8.64 119.87 42.33
C LEU A 36 -8.62 119.49 43.82
N LYS A 37 -8.56 118.20 44.14
CA LYS A 37 -8.46 117.69 45.51
C LYS A 37 -7.10 117.92 46.15
N GLN A 38 -6.03 117.84 45.35
CA GLN A 38 -4.67 118.00 45.84
C GLN A 38 -4.31 119.48 46.11
N ASP A 39 -4.44 120.34 45.09
CA ASP A 39 -3.95 121.73 45.15
C ASP A 39 -4.99 122.78 44.69
N GLY A 40 -6.20 122.37 44.28
CA GLY A 40 -7.23 123.26 43.75
C GLY A 40 -6.92 123.85 42.37
N ARG A 41 -5.86 123.37 41.69
CA ARG A 41 -5.41 123.87 40.38
C ARG A 41 -6.29 123.35 39.23
N LYS A 42 -6.48 124.16 38.18
CA LYS A 42 -7.20 123.77 36.96
C LYS A 42 -6.32 123.96 35.73
N CYS A 43 -6.28 122.97 34.85
CA CYS A 43 -5.58 123.02 33.57
C CYS A 43 -6.57 122.90 32.38
N SER A 44 -6.12 123.20 31.17
CA SER A 44 -6.95 123.05 29.97
C SER A 44 -7.10 121.58 29.60
N ASN A 45 -8.29 121.20 29.14
CA ASN A 45 -8.57 119.85 28.63
C ASN A 45 -7.61 119.44 27.50
N THR A 46 -7.15 120.38 26.67
CA THR A 46 -6.19 120.07 25.59
C THR A 46 -4.80 119.73 26.14
N THR A 47 -4.40 120.34 27.25
CA THR A 47 -3.13 120.04 27.93
C THR A 47 -3.19 118.70 28.64
N PHE A 48 -4.31 118.40 29.31
CA PHE A 48 -4.55 117.07 29.87
C PHE A 48 -4.55 116.00 28.79
N LEU A 49 -5.28 116.21 27.68
CA LEU A 49 -5.36 115.23 26.61
C LEU A 49 -3.97 114.91 26.02
N LYS A 50 -3.17 115.93 25.71
CA LYS A 50 -1.81 115.72 25.18
C LYS A 50 -0.90 114.94 26.14
N ALA A 51 -0.97 115.25 27.44
CA ALA A 51 -0.19 114.54 28.45
C ALA A 51 -0.69 113.10 28.69
N ILE A 52 -2.01 112.87 28.62
CA ILE A 52 -2.59 111.52 28.69
C ILE A 52 -2.12 110.69 27.49
N THR A 53 -2.19 111.22 26.27
CA THR A 53 -1.77 110.48 25.07
C THR A 53 -0.30 110.09 25.10
N GLU A 54 0.58 110.99 25.57
CA GLU A 54 1.99 110.65 25.76
C GLU A 54 2.21 109.62 26.88
N TRP A 55 1.46 109.72 27.98
CA TRP A 55 1.47 108.68 29.00
C TRP A 55 1.00 107.33 28.45
N GLU A 56 -0.01 107.30 27.58
CA GLU A 56 -0.47 106.08 26.91
C GLU A 56 0.60 105.47 26.00
N GLU A 57 1.38 106.30 25.30
CA GLU A 57 2.53 105.85 24.50
C GLU A 57 3.63 105.27 25.40
N LEU A 58 4.02 105.97 26.46
CA LEU A 58 5.00 105.48 27.44
C LEU A 58 4.56 104.19 28.14
N TYR A 59 3.26 104.07 28.42
CA TYR A 59 2.68 102.86 29.01
C TYR A 59 2.77 101.67 28.05
N LYS A 60 2.46 101.86 26.77
CA LYS A 60 2.60 100.82 25.74
C LYS A 60 4.04 100.38 25.56
N GLU A 61 4.98 101.32 25.45
CA GLU A 61 6.41 100.99 25.34
C GLU A 61 6.89 100.16 26.54
N ARG A 62 6.46 100.52 27.75
CA ARG A 62 6.81 99.78 28.98
C ARG A 62 6.17 98.39 29.03
N GLN A 63 4.94 98.26 28.52
CA GLN A 63 4.24 96.98 28.43
C GLN A 63 4.92 96.06 27.41
N ASP A 64 5.23 96.56 26.22
CA ASP A 64 5.91 95.81 25.16
C ASP A 64 7.29 95.34 25.60
N ALA A 65 8.07 96.20 26.27
CA ALA A 65 9.36 95.83 26.86
C ALA A 65 9.23 94.72 27.93
N SER A 66 8.21 94.78 28.79
CA SER A 66 7.98 93.75 29.80
C SER A 66 7.59 92.39 29.20
N PHE A 67 6.87 92.37 28.07
CA PHE A 67 6.53 91.13 27.38
C PHE A 67 7.74 90.54 26.65
N ASP A 68 8.60 91.38 26.07
CA ASP A 68 9.80 90.94 25.39
C ASP A 68 10.81 90.34 26.38
N ASP A 69 10.96 90.93 27.57
CA ASP A 69 11.75 90.37 28.67
C ASP A 69 11.20 89.01 29.13
N LEU A 70 9.87 88.87 29.26
CA LEU A 70 9.25 87.59 29.60
C LEU A 70 9.52 86.53 28.53
N SER A 71 9.36 86.91 27.25
CA SER A 71 9.65 86.04 26.11
C SER A 71 11.11 85.57 26.12
N HIS A 72 12.05 86.48 26.39
CA HIS A 72 13.47 86.16 26.48
C HIS A 72 13.80 85.20 27.65
N VAL A 73 13.09 85.31 28.78
CA VAL A 73 13.25 84.40 29.92
C VAL A 73 12.67 83.01 29.64
N PHE A 74 11.51 82.92 28.98
CA PHE A 74 10.82 81.65 28.77
C PHE A 74 11.24 80.90 27.50
N MET A 75 11.64 81.58 26.43
CA MET A 75 12.00 80.91 25.16
C MET A 75 13.12 79.88 25.26
N PRO A 76 14.19 80.07 26.05
CA PRO A 76 15.22 79.04 26.23
C PRO A 76 14.63 77.75 26.83
N SER A 77 13.70 77.89 27.78
CA SER A 77 13.01 76.76 28.40
C SER A 77 12.10 76.04 27.42
N PHE A 78 11.33 76.79 26.60
CA PHE A 78 10.51 76.21 25.54
C PHE A 78 11.34 75.49 24.48
N LYS A 79 12.45 76.07 24.02
CA LYS A 79 13.37 75.42 23.06
C LYS A 79 14.02 74.17 23.65
N LYS A 80 14.34 74.17 24.95
CA LYS A 80 14.86 72.99 25.63
C LYS A 80 13.79 71.89 25.66
N PHE A 81 12.57 72.23 26.06
CA PHE A 81 11.44 71.31 26.09
C PHE A 81 11.10 70.72 24.71
N GLU A 82 11.07 71.55 23.67
CA GLU A 82 10.83 71.12 22.28
C GLU A 82 11.87 70.10 21.82
N ARG A 83 13.15 70.37 22.09
CA ARG A 83 14.25 69.46 21.77
C ARG A 83 14.19 68.17 22.57
N ASP A 84 13.85 68.25 23.86
CA ASP A 84 13.72 67.07 24.72
C ASP A 84 12.57 66.18 24.24
N ILE A 85 11.41 66.76 23.92
CA ILE A 85 10.28 66.02 23.32
C ILE A 85 10.66 65.40 21.98
N THR A 86 11.33 66.15 21.12
CA THR A 86 11.70 65.65 19.79
C THR A 86 12.65 64.46 19.93
N ARG A 87 13.64 64.55 20.82
CA ARG A 87 14.55 63.44 21.10
C ARG A 87 13.81 62.22 21.66
N ASP A 88 12.91 62.42 22.62
CA ASP A 88 12.19 61.33 23.26
C ASP A 88 11.21 60.67 22.27
N LEU A 89 10.51 61.45 21.45
CA LEU A 89 9.67 60.93 20.36
C LEU A 89 10.50 60.17 19.33
N GLN A 90 11.67 60.67 18.97
CA GLN A 90 12.55 60.01 18.00
C GLN A 90 13.08 58.69 18.54
N SER A 91 13.46 58.64 19.82
CA SER A 91 13.86 57.41 20.50
C SER A 91 12.72 56.38 20.55
N LEU A 92 11.51 56.81 20.88
CA LEU A 92 10.31 55.94 20.87
C LEU A 92 10.01 55.42 19.46
N LEU A 93 10.18 56.26 18.45
CA LEU A 93 9.95 55.89 17.06
C LEU A 93 10.99 54.89 16.57
N GLU A 94 12.26 55.07 16.94
CA GLU A 94 13.33 54.10 16.64
C GLU A 94 13.10 52.76 17.37
N GLU A 95 12.72 52.78 18.64
CA GLU A 95 12.45 51.56 19.42
C GLU A 95 11.25 50.78 18.86
N THR A 96 10.16 51.48 18.51
CA THR A 96 8.99 50.85 17.89
C THR A 96 9.28 50.32 16.50
N LEU A 97 10.04 51.05 15.68
CA LEU A 97 10.48 50.58 14.37
C LEU A 97 11.32 49.30 14.50
N HIS A 98 12.29 49.29 15.42
CA HIS A 98 13.14 48.13 15.64
C HIS A 98 12.36 46.92 16.18
N SER A 99 11.38 47.15 17.05
CA SER A 99 10.47 46.11 17.55
C SER A 99 9.65 45.49 16.42
N GLU A 100 9.10 46.30 15.52
CA GLU A 100 8.34 45.81 14.35
C GLU A 100 9.24 45.04 13.38
N ASP A 101 10.42 45.54 13.07
CA ASP A 101 11.38 44.84 12.20
C ASP A 101 11.74 43.45 12.75
N ASN A 102 11.99 43.35 14.07
CA ASN A 102 12.25 42.08 14.73
C ASN A 102 11.04 41.14 14.69
N ALA A 103 9.84 41.66 14.92
CA ALA A 103 8.61 40.87 14.84
C ALA A 103 8.36 40.36 13.41
N HIS A 104 8.64 41.18 12.39
CA HIS A 104 8.57 40.80 10.99
C HIS A 104 9.62 39.74 10.61
N ALA A 105 10.85 39.88 11.09
CA ALA A 105 11.91 38.88 10.90
C ALA A 105 11.52 37.52 11.51
N LEU A 106 11.04 37.52 12.76
CA LEU A 106 10.56 36.30 13.43
C LEU A 106 9.39 35.63 12.69
N LYS A 107 8.42 36.42 12.20
CA LYS A 107 7.30 35.89 11.39
C LYS A 107 7.81 35.29 10.08
N ARG A 108 8.78 35.93 9.43
CA ARG A 108 9.40 35.41 8.20
C ARG A 108 10.15 34.11 8.45
N ASP A 109 10.95 34.03 9.51
CA ASP A 109 11.70 32.83 9.85
C ASP A 109 10.77 31.67 10.23
N ALA A 110 9.70 31.95 10.99
CA ALA A 110 8.68 30.95 11.30
C ALA A 110 7.98 30.43 10.04
N THR A 111 7.59 31.31 9.11
CA THR A 111 6.91 30.92 7.87
C THR A 111 7.83 30.16 6.92
N VAL A 112 9.08 30.63 6.73
CA VAL A 112 10.07 29.93 5.90
C VAL A 112 10.44 28.58 6.51
N GLY A 113 10.66 28.52 7.82
CA GLY A 113 10.96 27.27 8.52
C GLY A 113 9.83 26.26 8.44
N GLN A 114 8.58 26.68 8.62
CA GLN A 114 7.41 25.83 8.42
C GLN A 114 7.28 25.36 6.97
N TYR A 115 7.48 26.26 6.00
CA TYR A 115 7.43 25.90 4.59
C TYR A 115 8.48 24.86 4.21
N LEU A 116 9.73 25.02 4.66
CA LEU A 116 10.80 24.05 4.44
C LEU A 116 10.49 22.70 5.09
N SER A 117 9.97 22.70 6.32
CA SER A 117 9.55 21.48 7.02
C SER A 117 8.44 20.75 6.27
N LEU A 118 7.39 21.47 5.86
CA LEU A 118 6.29 20.90 5.08
C LEU A 118 6.76 20.40 3.71
N SER A 119 7.64 21.14 3.03
CA SER A 119 8.21 20.72 1.75
C SER A 119 9.00 19.41 1.91
N SER A 120 9.82 19.29 2.95
CA SER A 120 10.57 18.05 3.23
C SER A 120 9.66 16.87 3.55
N LEU A 121 8.54 17.12 4.26
CA LEU A 121 7.56 16.10 4.57
C LEU A 121 6.83 15.63 3.31
N VAL A 122 6.46 16.54 2.42
CA VAL A 122 5.84 16.21 1.13
C VAL A 122 6.78 15.37 0.27
N GLU A 123 8.05 15.77 0.16
CA GLU A 123 9.07 15.00 -0.57
C GLU A 123 9.24 13.59 0.03
N GLN A 124 9.26 13.47 1.35
CA GLN A 124 9.33 12.16 2.01
C GLN A 124 8.09 11.30 1.73
N GLN A 125 6.90 11.90 1.75
CA GLN A 125 5.65 11.20 1.43
C GLN A 125 5.60 10.75 -0.03
N GLU A 126 6.06 11.58 -0.97
CA GLU A 126 6.12 11.25 -2.38
C GLU A 126 7.05 10.06 -2.64
N ASN A 127 8.24 10.08 -2.04
CA ASN A 127 9.19 8.95 -2.09
C ASN A 127 8.60 7.66 -1.48
N GLN A 128 7.85 7.77 -0.38
CA GLN A 128 7.15 6.62 0.21
C GLN A 128 6.06 6.06 -0.70
N ILE A 129 5.28 6.93 -1.36
CA ILE A 129 4.26 6.51 -2.31
C ILE A 129 4.92 5.83 -3.52
N GLU A 130 6.02 6.37 -4.05
CA GLU A 130 6.72 5.79 -5.19
C GLU A 130 7.27 4.40 -4.86
N THR A 131 7.90 4.24 -3.69
CA THR A 131 8.43 2.94 -3.24
C THR A 131 7.33 1.91 -3.00
N GLN A 132 6.21 2.31 -2.37
CA GLN A 132 5.05 1.43 -2.20
C GLN A 132 4.43 1.04 -3.54
N SER A 133 4.34 1.97 -4.48
CA SER A 133 3.80 1.71 -5.83
C SER A 133 4.68 0.71 -6.59
N LYS A 134 6.01 0.85 -6.51
CA LYS A 134 6.96 -0.14 -7.04
C LYS A 134 6.75 -1.53 -6.42
N LEU A 135 6.65 -1.61 -5.09
CA LEU A 135 6.42 -2.86 -4.38
C LEU A 135 5.07 -3.51 -4.79
N ILE A 136 4.01 -2.72 -4.92
CA ILE A 136 2.71 -3.22 -5.38
C ILE A 136 2.83 -3.80 -6.78
N ASN A 137 3.51 -3.13 -7.70
CA ASN A 137 3.72 -3.63 -9.06
C ASN A 137 4.53 -4.93 -9.07
N GLU A 138 5.59 -5.02 -8.26
CA GLU A 138 6.37 -6.26 -8.09
C GLU A 138 5.52 -7.41 -7.53
N LEU A 139 4.65 -7.14 -6.54
CA LEU A 139 3.74 -8.13 -5.98
C LEU A 139 2.67 -8.58 -6.99
N ILE A 140 2.12 -7.66 -7.78
CA ILE A 140 1.15 -7.98 -8.84
C ILE A 140 1.82 -8.88 -9.88
N GLU A 141 3.02 -8.54 -10.33
CA GLU A 141 3.75 -9.33 -11.33
C GLU A 141 4.16 -10.69 -10.75
N GLY A 142 4.65 -10.72 -9.51
CA GLY A 142 4.95 -11.97 -8.79
C GLY A 142 3.73 -12.88 -8.65
N LYS A 143 2.57 -12.31 -8.33
CA LYS A 143 1.30 -13.04 -8.28
C LYS A 143 0.92 -13.59 -9.66
N ARG A 144 1.02 -12.77 -10.71
CA ARG A 144 0.72 -13.18 -12.10
C ARG A 144 1.56 -14.37 -12.52
N ILE A 145 2.88 -14.32 -12.28
CA ILE A 145 3.80 -15.43 -12.57
C ILE A 145 3.44 -16.69 -11.77
N ASN A 146 3.05 -16.53 -10.50
CA ASN A 146 2.67 -17.65 -9.66
C ASN A 146 1.35 -18.30 -10.13
N ASP A 147 0.37 -17.49 -10.51
CA ASP A 147 -0.92 -17.95 -11.05
C ASP A 147 -0.71 -18.72 -12.38
N GLU A 148 0.17 -18.23 -13.26
CA GLU A 148 0.56 -18.95 -14.49
C GLU A 148 1.23 -20.30 -14.19
N LYS A 149 2.14 -20.35 -13.22
CA LYS A 149 2.78 -21.61 -12.79
C LYS A 149 1.77 -22.59 -12.20
N ASN A 150 0.85 -22.10 -11.38
CA ASN A 150 -0.20 -22.93 -10.78
C ASN A 150 -1.13 -23.51 -11.86
N LEU A 151 -1.55 -22.68 -12.82
CA LEU A 151 -2.38 -23.13 -13.94
C LEU A 151 -1.67 -24.21 -14.78
N TYR A 152 -0.37 -24.02 -15.04
CA TYR A 152 0.43 -25.03 -15.74
C TYR A 152 0.52 -26.35 -14.96
N LEU A 153 0.81 -26.28 -13.66
CA LEU A 153 0.90 -27.46 -12.79
C LEU A 153 -0.45 -28.19 -12.70
N GLU A 154 -1.55 -27.45 -12.59
CA GLU A 154 -2.90 -28.01 -12.56
C GLU A 154 -3.21 -28.75 -13.86
N LYS A 155 -2.92 -28.14 -15.02
CA LYS A 155 -3.08 -28.78 -16.32
C LYS A 155 -2.25 -30.07 -16.43
N ARG A 156 -0.97 -30.02 -16.04
CA ARG A 156 -0.09 -31.19 -16.05
C ARG A 156 -0.58 -32.30 -15.12
N TYR A 157 -1.11 -31.93 -13.95
CA TYR A 157 -1.68 -32.88 -13.00
C TYR A 157 -2.92 -33.56 -13.58
N GLN A 158 -3.82 -32.80 -14.22
CA GLN A 158 -5.00 -33.34 -14.90
C GLN A 158 -4.63 -34.28 -16.06
N GLU A 159 -3.63 -33.93 -16.88
CA GLU A 159 -3.11 -34.79 -17.95
C GLU A 159 -2.52 -36.10 -17.41
N THR A 160 -1.74 -36.02 -16.33
CA THR A 160 -1.15 -37.20 -15.67
C THR A 160 -2.25 -38.10 -15.11
N LEU A 161 -3.26 -37.52 -14.46
CA LEU A 161 -4.38 -38.25 -13.88
C LEU A 161 -5.25 -38.91 -14.96
N SER A 162 -5.48 -38.22 -16.08
CA SER A 162 -6.16 -38.79 -17.25
C SER A 162 -5.40 -39.98 -17.82
N THR A 163 -4.08 -39.83 -18.01
CA THR A 163 -3.21 -40.91 -18.51
C THR A 163 -3.25 -42.13 -17.58
N LEU A 164 -3.17 -41.90 -16.27
CA LEU A 164 -3.19 -42.98 -15.27
C LEU A 164 -4.53 -43.71 -15.26
N ARG A 165 -5.66 -43.00 -15.39
CA ARG A 165 -6.98 -43.62 -15.55
C ARG A 165 -7.06 -44.48 -16.80
N THR A 166 -6.56 -44.00 -17.95
CA THR A 166 -6.54 -44.81 -19.18
C THR A 166 -5.64 -46.04 -19.04
N GLN A 167 -4.50 -45.92 -18.38
CA GLN A 167 -3.63 -47.06 -18.10
C GLN A 167 -4.29 -48.08 -17.17
N GLN A 168 -5.00 -47.62 -16.15
CA GLN A 168 -5.76 -48.47 -15.24
C GLN A 168 -6.84 -49.26 -15.99
N ILE A 169 -7.64 -48.60 -16.83
CA ILE A 169 -8.66 -49.28 -17.65
C ILE A 169 -8.01 -50.36 -18.53
N LYS A 170 -6.90 -50.04 -19.21
CA LYS A 170 -6.16 -51.01 -20.03
C LYS A 170 -5.58 -52.17 -19.22
N SER A 171 -5.25 -51.95 -17.95
CA SER A 171 -4.79 -53.01 -17.05
C SER A 171 -5.95 -53.94 -16.68
N GLU A 172 -7.09 -53.36 -16.30
CA GLU A 172 -8.30 -54.09 -15.95
C GLU A 172 -8.83 -54.92 -17.14
N GLU A 173 -8.78 -54.37 -18.37
CA GLU A 173 -9.09 -55.09 -19.61
C GLU A 173 -8.15 -56.28 -19.84
N ARG A 174 -6.84 -56.09 -19.64
CA ARG A 174 -5.85 -57.18 -19.76
C ARG A 174 -6.07 -58.27 -18.71
N ASP A 175 -6.37 -57.88 -17.47
CA ASP A 175 -6.66 -58.83 -16.40
C ASP A 175 -7.93 -59.64 -16.70
N SER A 176 -8.95 -59.00 -17.27
CA SER A 176 -10.16 -59.70 -17.74
C SER A 176 -9.85 -60.69 -18.86
N LEU A 177 -9.08 -60.28 -19.87
CA LEU A 177 -8.65 -61.14 -20.98
C LEU A 177 -7.80 -62.33 -20.49
N LEU A 178 -6.90 -62.10 -19.52
CA LEU A 178 -6.09 -63.16 -18.93
C LEU A 178 -6.96 -64.17 -18.16
N LYS A 179 -7.96 -63.70 -17.41
CA LYS A 179 -8.92 -64.60 -16.74
C LYS A 179 -9.71 -65.45 -17.74
N GLU A 180 -10.18 -64.84 -18.82
CA GLU A 180 -10.90 -65.54 -19.88
C GLU A 180 -10.00 -66.57 -20.59
N LEU A 181 -8.76 -66.19 -20.94
CA LEU A 181 -7.79 -67.09 -21.54
C LEU A 181 -7.45 -68.26 -20.62
N ASN A 182 -7.24 -68.02 -19.34
CA ASN A 182 -6.98 -69.07 -18.35
C ASN A 182 -8.17 -70.03 -18.22
N LEU A 183 -9.40 -69.52 -18.21
CA LEU A 183 -10.60 -70.36 -18.17
C LEU A 183 -10.71 -71.23 -19.44
N ASN A 184 -10.47 -70.64 -20.61
CA ASN A 184 -10.43 -71.37 -21.88
C ASN A 184 -9.33 -72.44 -21.89
N LEU A 185 -8.14 -72.12 -21.36
CA LEU A 185 -7.02 -73.06 -21.26
C LEU A 185 -7.37 -74.25 -20.36
N VAL A 186 -7.90 -73.99 -19.15
CA VAL A 186 -8.36 -75.04 -18.23
C VAL A 186 -9.43 -75.92 -18.89
N GLN A 187 -10.34 -75.33 -19.65
CA GLN A 187 -11.36 -76.10 -20.37
C GLN A 187 -10.76 -76.98 -21.48
N LYS A 188 -9.75 -76.48 -22.21
CA LYS A 188 -9.01 -77.28 -23.20
C LYS A 188 -8.20 -78.41 -22.56
N GLU A 189 -7.55 -78.16 -21.44
CA GLU A 189 -6.84 -79.19 -20.66
C GLU A 189 -7.80 -80.28 -20.16
N LEU A 190 -8.99 -79.91 -19.69
CA LEU A 190 -10.03 -80.85 -19.30
C LEU A 190 -10.52 -81.70 -20.49
N ASP A 191 -10.74 -81.08 -21.65
CA ASP A 191 -11.16 -81.81 -22.84
C ASP A 191 -10.05 -82.72 -23.37
N GLN A 192 -8.78 -82.30 -23.28
CA GLN A 192 -7.64 -83.15 -23.61
C GLN A 192 -7.55 -84.37 -22.68
N THR A 193 -7.64 -84.19 -21.36
CA THR A 193 -7.61 -85.31 -20.41
C THR A 193 -8.77 -86.29 -20.63
N LYS A 194 -9.97 -85.81 -21.01
CA LYS A 194 -11.08 -86.68 -21.42
C LYS A 194 -10.76 -87.48 -22.69
N LEU A 195 -10.09 -86.87 -23.67
CA LEU A 195 -9.67 -87.56 -24.89
C LEU A 195 -8.57 -88.59 -24.61
N GLU A 196 -7.59 -88.26 -23.77
CA GLU A 196 -6.54 -89.18 -23.32
C GLU A 196 -7.14 -90.38 -22.58
N LEU A 197 -8.13 -90.17 -21.70
CA LEU A 197 -8.85 -91.26 -21.03
C LEU A 197 -9.57 -92.16 -22.05
N LYS A 198 -10.26 -91.58 -23.03
CA LYS A 198 -10.92 -92.35 -24.10
C LYS A 198 -9.92 -93.16 -24.91
N LEU A 199 -8.77 -92.58 -25.27
CA LEU A 199 -7.69 -93.28 -25.97
C LEU A 199 -7.18 -94.46 -25.14
N SER A 200 -6.93 -94.26 -23.84
CA SER A 200 -6.51 -95.33 -22.94
C SER A 200 -7.52 -96.49 -22.91
N LEU A 201 -8.82 -96.17 -22.80
CA LEU A 201 -9.88 -97.19 -22.81
C LEU A 201 -9.94 -97.94 -24.16
N VAL A 202 -9.78 -97.24 -25.28
CA VAL A 202 -9.73 -97.86 -26.61
C VAL A 202 -8.48 -98.72 -26.78
N ASP A 203 -7.34 -98.29 -26.27
CA ASP A 203 -6.10 -99.08 -26.30
C ASP A 203 -6.22 -100.34 -25.42
N GLU A 204 -6.85 -100.25 -24.24
CA GLU A 204 -7.18 -101.42 -23.40
C GLU A 204 -8.10 -102.40 -24.11
N GLU A 205 -9.16 -101.91 -24.75
CA GLU A 205 -10.09 -102.74 -25.53
C GLU A 205 -9.38 -103.39 -26.73
N ARG A 206 -8.53 -102.63 -27.44
CA ARG A 206 -7.70 -103.16 -28.54
C ARG A 206 -6.78 -104.27 -28.05
N LEU A 207 -6.11 -104.10 -26.91
CA LEU A 207 -5.26 -105.13 -26.31
C LEU A 207 -6.07 -106.38 -25.96
N ARG A 208 -7.22 -106.23 -25.32
CA ARG A 208 -8.11 -107.34 -24.97
C ARG A 208 -8.61 -108.10 -26.21
N LEU A 209 -9.00 -107.39 -27.26
CA LEU A 209 -9.40 -108.00 -28.54
C LEU A 209 -8.23 -108.72 -29.20
N LEU A 210 -7.02 -108.16 -29.15
CA LEU A 210 -5.81 -108.80 -29.68
C LEU A 210 -5.47 -110.08 -28.91
N GLU A 211 -5.59 -110.09 -27.58
CA GLU A 211 -5.43 -111.28 -26.75
C GLU A 211 -6.48 -112.35 -27.11
N GLN A 212 -7.75 -111.96 -27.25
CA GLN A 212 -8.83 -112.87 -27.66
C GLN A 212 -8.57 -113.46 -29.05
N GLN A 213 -8.13 -112.63 -30.01
CA GLN A 213 -7.79 -113.08 -31.36
C GLN A 213 -6.60 -114.06 -31.33
N THR A 214 -5.60 -113.80 -30.48
CA THR A 214 -4.44 -114.69 -30.30
C THR A 214 -4.86 -116.02 -29.69
N LEU A 215 -5.75 -116.02 -28.69
CA LEU A 215 -6.33 -117.23 -28.10
C LEU A 215 -7.10 -118.04 -29.13
N GLN A 216 -7.97 -117.40 -29.92
CA GLN A 216 -8.70 -118.05 -31.00
C GLN A 216 -7.77 -118.60 -32.07
N PHE A 217 -6.73 -117.85 -32.47
CA PHE A 217 -5.73 -118.32 -33.43
C PHE A 217 -4.98 -119.56 -32.91
N ASN A 218 -4.59 -119.55 -31.64
CA ASN A 218 -3.96 -120.71 -31.00
C ASN A 218 -4.92 -121.90 -30.94
N GLN A 219 -6.19 -121.70 -30.63
CA GLN A 219 -7.22 -122.74 -30.65
C GLN A 219 -7.38 -123.34 -32.05
N ILE A 220 -7.51 -122.51 -33.09
CA ILE A 220 -7.56 -122.93 -34.49
C ILE A 220 -6.30 -123.73 -34.84
N LYS A 221 -5.11 -123.28 -34.40
CA LYS A 221 -3.85 -123.99 -34.64
C LYS A 221 -3.82 -125.37 -33.97
N THR A 222 -4.28 -125.50 -32.73
CA THR A 222 -4.43 -126.81 -32.07
C THR A 222 -5.42 -127.71 -32.80
N LEU A 223 -6.61 -127.20 -33.16
CA LEU A 223 -7.60 -127.97 -33.92
C LEU A 223 -7.07 -128.39 -35.28
N THR A 224 -6.32 -127.51 -35.97
CA THR A 224 -5.66 -127.83 -37.25
C THR A 224 -4.60 -128.90 -37.05
N ASN A 225 -3.81 -128.84 -35.97
CA ASN A 225 -2.81 -129.86 -35.65
C ASN A 225 -3.46 -131.21 -35.27
N GLU A 226 -4.60 -131.19 -34.57
CA GLU A 226 -5.37 -132.39 -34.24
C GLU A 226 -6.01 -133.00 -35.49
N ALA A 227 -6.58 -132.18 -36.38
CA ALA A 227 -7.09 -132.62 -37.68
C ALA A 227 -5.96 -133.22 -38.53
N ASN A 228 -4.80 -132.54 -38.63
CA ASN A 228 -3.63 -133.07 -39.33
C ASN A 228 -3.14 -134.39 -38.72
N ARG A 229 -3.19 -134.56 -37.39
CA ARG A 229 -2.85 -135.83 -36.73
C ARG A 229 -3.87 -136.93 -37.03
N ALA A 230 -5.16 -136.59 -37.06
CA ALA A 230 -6.23 -137.52 -37.43
C ALA A 230 -6.09 -137.96 -38.90
N ASP A 231 -5.80 -137.02 -39.81
CA ASP A 231 -5.54 -137.31 -41.23
C ASP A 231 -4.28 -138.17 -41.42
N VAL A 232 -3.20 -137.87 -40.70
CA VAL A 232 -1.98 -138.71 -40.71
C VAL A 232 -2.27 -140.10 -40.13
N SER A 233 -3.06 -140.21 -39.07
CA SER A 233 -3.49 -141.50 -38.51
C SER A 233 -4.32 -142.29 -39.53
N LEU A 234 -5.28 -141.65 -40.19
CA LEU A 234 -6.12 -142.25 -41.23
C LEU A 234 -5.27 -142.72 -42.41
N LEU A 235 -4.33 -141.90 -42.89
CA LEU A 235 -3.37 -142.27 -43.94
C LEU A 235 -2.49 -143.45 -43.49
N THR A 236 -2.04 -143.46 -42.24
CA THR A 236 -1.24 -144.56 -41.67
C THR A 236 -2.06 -145.86 -41.61
N GLU A 237 -3.35 -145.77 -41.31
CA GLU A 237 -4.28 -146.90 -41.29
C GLU A 237 -4.61 -147.40 -42.71
N GLN A 238 -4.79 -146.50 -43.68
CA GLN A 238 -4.90 -146.84 -45.10
C GLN A 238 -3.64 -147.51 -45.64
N VAL A 239 -2.44 -147.02 -45.27
CA VAL A 239 -1.16 -147.65 -45.62
C VAL A 239 -1.01 -149.02 -44.94
N LYS A 240 -1.43 -149.18 -43.68
CA LYS A 240 -1.47 -150.50 -43.01
C LYS A 240 -2.38 -151.48 -43.74
N ASN A 241 -3.55 -151.04 -44.17
CA ASN A 241 -4.48 -151.86 -44.94
C ASN A 241 -3.91 -152.23 -46.32
N LEU A 242 -3.21 -151.30 -46.99
CA LEU A 242 -2.48 -151.59 -48.24
C LEU A 242 -1.33 -152.59 -48.03
N ILE A 243 -0.59 -152.49 -46.92
CA ILE A 243 0.46 -153.45 -46.55
C ILE A 243 -0.14 -154.83 -46.23
N MET A 244 -1.32 -154.89 -45.59
CA MET A 244 -2.01 -156.17 -45.35
C MET A 244 -2.50 -156.81 -46.65
N LEU A 245 -2.97 -156.01 -47.61
CA LEU A 245 -3.34 -156.51 -48.95
C LEU A 245 -2.10 -157.00 -49.73
N GLN A 246 -0.96 -156.31 -49.64
CA GLN A 246 0.31 -156.79 -50.26
C GLN A 246 0.87 -158.06 -49.61
N LYS A 247 0.57 -158.32 -48.33
CA LYS A 247 0.97 -159.57 -47.63
C LYS A 247 0.07 -160.77 -47.91
N GLN A 248 -1.06 -160.60 -48.61
CA GLN A 248 -1.92 -161.71 -49.03
C GLN A 248 -1.67 -162.18 -50.48
N ASP A 249 -0.90 -161.46 -51.29
CA ASP A 249 -0.71 -161.76 -52.73
C ASP A 249 0.67 -162.32 -53.14
N THR A 250 1.47 -162.85 -52.22
CA THR A 250 2.76 -163.51 -52.54
C THR A 250 2.94 -164.90 -51.91
N THR A 251 2.10 -165.86 -52.35
CA THR A 251 2.43 -167.25 -52.83
C THR A 251 3.28 -168.23 -51.93
N PRO A 252 3.56 -169.50 -52.33
CA PRO A 252 2.68 -170.68 -52.35
C PRO A 252 3.33 -172.02 -51.82
N LYS A 253 2.53 -173.10 -51.77
CA LYS A 253 2.80 -174.56 -51.96
C LYS A 253 4.05 -175.30 -51.40
N ASP A 254 3.72 -176.48 -50.83
CA ASP A 254 4.42 -177.79 -50.77
C ASP A 254 5.48 -178.08 -49.68
N ARG A 255 5.05 -178.69 -48.57
CA ARG A 255 5.40 -180.07 -48.14
C ARG A 255 4.55 -180.52 -46.95
#